data_AF-A0A4U9HQZ3-F1
#
_entry.id   AF-A0A4U9HQZ3-F1
#
_cell.length_a   1.000
_cell.length_b   1.000
_cell.length_c   1.000
_cell.angle_alpha   90.00
_cell.angle_beta   90.00
_cell.angle_gamma   90.00
#
_symmetry.space_group_name_H-M   'P 1'
#
loop_
_entity.id
_entity.type
_entity.pdbx_description
1 polymer ?
#
loop_
_entity_poly.entity_id
_entity_poly.type
_entity_poly.pdbx_seq_one_letter_code
_entity_poly.pdbx_strand_id
1 'polypeptide(L)'
;MRPKNVYGLSYAADDLGLTSDPQFQTGRQELINNGLAEWRNNEANKPKAKGGKTEGEKTEDVYKRLITQQQEQIALSGQNAELAKTKYQVTQGELGILSEAQKTELLRNSAALDHLNAVERLKSLNKELLEPEEALLKYHS
;
A
#
# COMPACT_ATOMS: atom_id res chain seq x y z
N MET A 1 -19.55 -8.67 -20.93
CA MET A 1 -20.14 -8.96 -19.61
C MET A 1 -20.89 -10.29 -19.73
N ARG A 2 -20.58 -11.34 -18.97
CA ARG A 2 -21.33 -12.61 -19.11
C ARG A 2 -22.76 -12.41 -18.57
N PRO A 3 -23.81 -12.74 -19.32
CA PRO A 3 -25.18 -12.58 -18.86
C PRO A 3 -25.44 -13.47 -17.64
N LYS A 4 -26.00 -12.88 -16.58
CA LYS A 4 -26.18 -13.54 -15.27
C LYS A 4 -27.60 -14.04 -15.03
N ASN A 5 -28.48 -13.87 -16.01
CA ASN A 5 -29.90 -14.21 -15.91
C ASN A 5 -30.46 -14.61 -17.29
N VAL A 6 -31.65 -15.23 -17.27
CA VAL A 6 -32.35 -15.72 -18.47
C VAL A 6 -32.62 -14.60 -19.48
N TYR A 7 -32.86 -13.37 -19.00
CA TYR A 7 -33.06 -12.20 -19.86
C TYR A 7 -31.79 -11.81 -20.62
N GLY A 8 -30.64 -11.74 -19.94
CA GLY A 8 -29.36 -11.46 -20.61
C GLY A 8 -28.92 -12.57 -21.56
N LEU A 9 -29.24 -13.83 -21.25
CA LEU A 9 -28.99 -14.97 -22.13
C LEU A 9 -29.91 -14.96 -23.36
N SER A 10 -31.15 -14.49 -23.18
CA SER A 10 -32.09 -14.28 -24.28
C SER A 10 -31.60 -13.19 -25.24
N TYR A 11 -31.13 -12.04 -24.72
CA TYR A 11 -30.52 -11.00 -25.54
C TYR A 11 -29.26 -11.48 -26.27
N ALA A 12 -28.41 -12.27 -25.61
CA ALA A 12 -27.23 -12.85 -26.25
C ALA A 12 -27.59 -13.86 -27.35
N ALA A 13 -28.71 -14.58 -27.23
CA ALA A 13 -29.22 -15.44 -28.29
C ALA A 13 -29.71 -14.60 -29.49
N ASP A 14 -30.42 -13.51 -29.22
CA ASP A 14 -30.92 -12.60 -30.24
C ASP A 14 -29.75 -11.93 -31.01
N ASP A 15 -28.66 -11.53 -30.32
CA ASP A 15 -27.43 -10.99 -30.92
C ASP A 15 -26.70 -12.01 -31.84
N LEU A 16 -26.91 -13.30 -31.60
CA LEU A 16 -26.36 -14.39 -32.42
C LEU A 16 -27.32 -14.82 -33.55
N GLY A 17 -28.43 -14.09 -33.74
CA GLY A 17 -29.44 -14.39 -34.75
C GLY A 17 -30.37 -15.55 -34.38
N LEU A 18 -30.29 -16.06 -33.15
CA LEU A 18 -31.21 -17.07 -32.61
C LEU A 18 -32.44 -16.38 -32.01
N THR A 19 -33.23 -15.79 -32.90
CA THR A 19 -34.45 -15.04 -32.56
C THR A 19 -35.52 -15.95 -31.95
N SER A 20 -36.63 -15.36 -31.52
CA SER A 20 -37.81 -16.10 -31.03
C SER A 20 -38.55 -16.89 -32.11
N ASP A 21 -38.06 -16.93 -33.36
CA ASP A 21 -38.72 -17.65 -34.45
C ASP A 21 -38.67 -19.16 -34.21
N PRO A 22 -39.72 -19.92 -34.59
CA PRO A 22 -39.79 -21.36 -34.33
C PRO A 22 -38.59 -22.16 -34.85
N GLN A 23 -38.00 -21.73 -35.96
CA GLN A 23 -36.83 -22.37 -36.58
C GLN A 23 -35.56 -22.31 -35.71
N PHE A 24 -35.46 -21.36 -34.79
CA PHE A 24 -34.31 -21.17 -33.90
C PHE A 24 -34.59 -21.56 -32.45
N GLN A 25 -35.82 -22.02 -32.14
CA GLN A 25 -36.25 -22.33 -30.78
C GLN A 25 -35.32 -23.31 -30.06
N THR A 26 -34.89 -24.38 -30.74
CA THR A 26 -33.99 -25.40 -30.17
C THR A 26 -32.62 -24.81 -29.84
N GLY A 27 -31.96 -24.16 -30.82
CA GLY A 27 -30.64 -23.56 -30.62
C GLY A 27 -30.64 -22.44 -29.59
N ARG A 28 -31.72 -21.66 -29.54
CA ARG A 28 -31.95 -20.62 -28.51
C ARG A 28 -32.05 -21.23 -27.12
N GLN A 29 -32.85 -22.29 -26.96
CA GLN A 29 -33.06 -22.92 -25.66
C GLN A 29 -31.79 -23.62 -25.15
N GLU A 30 -31.02 -24.25 -26.05
CA GLU A 30 -29.73 -24.87 -25.73
C GLU A 30 -28.72 -23.82 -25.24
N LEU A 31 -28.61 -22.68 -25.93
CA LEU A 31 -27.71 -21.59 -25.53
C LEU A 31 -28.07 -21.05 -24.14
N ILE A 32 -29.35 -20.82 -23.89
CA ILE A 32 -29.83 -20.33 -22.59
C ILE A 32 -29.56 -21.35 -21.49
N ASN A 33 -29.83 -22.63 -21.75
CA ASN A 33 -29.61 -23.70 -20.77
C ASN A 33 -28.12 -23.89 -20.45
N ASN A 34 -27.26 -23.88 -21.47
CA ASN A 34 -25.81 -24.01 -21.31
C ASN A 34 -25.23 -22.82 -20.57
N GLY A 35 -25.59 -21.59 -20.96
CA GLY A 35 -25.15 -20.38 -20.26
C GLY A 35 -25.60 -20.33 -18.80
N LEU A 36 -26.80 -20.84 -18.50
CA LEU A 36 -27.28 -20.93 -17.12
C LEU A 36 -26.56 -22.00 -16.30
N ALA A 37 -26.24 -23.15 -16.91
CA ALA A 37 -25.46 -24.21 -16.28
C ALA A 37 -24.01 -23.73 -15.98
N GLU A 38 -23.38 -23.05 -16.94
CA GLU A 38 -22.07 -22.42 -16.75
C GLU A 38 -22.10 -21.36 -15.65
N TRP A 39 -23.13 -20.52 -15.61
CA TRP A 39 -23.26 -19.53 -14.56
C TRP A 39 -23.37 -20.18 -13.18
N ARG A 40 -24.21 -21.22 -13.02
CA ARG A 40 -24.34 -21.96 -11.76
C ARG A 40 -23.03 -22.63 -11.35
N ASN A 41 -22.31 -23.24 -12.30
CA ASN A 41 -21.01 -23.85 -12.06
C ASN A 41 -19.99 -22.80 -11.61
N ASN A 42 -19.93 -21.65 -12.29
CA ASN A 42 -19.04 -20.55 -11.95
C ASN A 42 -19.38 -19.94 -10.60
N GLU A 43 -20.66 -19.75 -10.24
CA GLU A 43 -21.08 -19.30 -8.91
C GLU A 43 -20.68 -20.29 -7.81
N ALA A 44 -20.90 -21.59 -8.03
CA ALA A 44 -20.54 -22.64 -7.09
C ALA A 44 -19.01 -22.76 -6.89
N ASN A 45 -18.25 -22.47 -7.94
CA ASN A 45 -16.79 -22.49 -7.94
C ASN A 45 -16.15 -21.11 -7.73
N LYS A 46 -16.93 -20.09 -7.36
CA LYS A 46 -16.34 -18.81 -6.96
C LYS A 46 -15.42 -19.09 -5.77
N PRO A 47 -14.16 -18.64 -5.80
CA PRO A 47 -13.34 -18.68 -4.61
C PRO A 47 -14.11 -17.91 -3.53
N LYS A 48 -14.45 -18.60 -2.42
CA LYS A 48 -15.01 -17.93 -1.25
C LYS A 48 -14.10 -16.74 -0.98
N ALA A 49 -14.65 -15.52 -1.00
CA ALA A 49 -13.91 -14.36 -0.61
C ALA A 49 -13.30 -14.69 0.75
N LYS A 50 -11.96 -14.79 0.84
CA LYS A 50 -11.28 -14.95 2.11
C LYS A 50 -11.79 -13.78 2.95
N GLY A 51 -12.61 -14.07 3.95
CA GLY A 51 -13.25 -13.06 4.78
C GLY A 51 -12.19 -12.06 5.18
N GLY A 52 -12.47 -10.77 4.96
CA GLY A 52 -11.56 -9.73 5.43
C GLY A 52 -11.26 -9.97 6.91
N LYS A 53 -10.03 -9.64 7.33
CA LYS A 53 -9.59 -9.77 8.73
C LYS A 53 -10.70 -9.31 9.68
N THR A 54 -11.00 -10.13 10.67
CA THR A 54 -11.96 -9.81 11.73
C THR A 54 -11.51 -8.56 12.50
N GLU A 55 -12.43 -7.87 13.16
CA GLU A 55 -12.05 -6.68 13.96
C GLU A 55 -11.06 -7.02 15.09
N GLY A 56 -11.13 -8.24 15.63
CA GLY A 56 -10.15 -8.74 16.62
C GLY A 56 -8.74 -8.84 16.03
N GLU A 57 -8.58 -9.43 14.85
CA GLU A 57 -7.28 -9.53 14.16
C GLU A 57 -6.73 -8.15 13.78
N LYS A 58 -7.60 -7.22 13.36
CA LYS A 58 -7.20 -5.83 13.08
C LYS A 58 -6.73 -5.12 14.35
N THR A 59 -7.40 -5.34 15.47
CA THR A 59 -7.05 -4.73 16.76
C THR A 59 -5.72 -5.27 17.29
N GLU A 60 -5.47 -6.57 17.13
CA GLU A 60 -4.18 -7.19 17.50
C GLU A 60 -3.03 -6.67 16.62
N ASP A 61 -3.25 -6.50 15.31
CA ASP A 61 -2.28 -5.90 14.40
C ASP A 61 -1.93 -4.46 14.80
N VAL A 62 -2.94 -3.66 15.20
CA VAL A 62 -2.74 -2.28 15.68
C VAL A 62 -1.95 -2.27 16.99
N TYR A 63 -2.27 -3.16 17.93
CA TYR A 63 -1.57 -3.27 19.21
C TYR A 63 -0.09 -3.62 19.01
N LYS A 64 0.22 -4.59 18.15
CA LYS A 64 1.60 -4.97 17.81
C LYS A 64 2.37 -3.81 17.18
N ARG A 65 1.76 -3.09 16.24
CA ARG A 65 2.36 -1.89 15.63
C ARG A 65 2.66 -0.81 16.65
N LEU A 66 1.73 -0.55 17.57
CA LEU A 66 1.92 0.47 18.60
C LEU A 66 3.11 0.12 19.53
N ILE A 67 3.25 -1.14 19.91
CA ILE A 67 4.41 -1.60 20.70
C ILE A 67 5.71 -1.42 19.93
N THR A 68 5.78 -1.82 18.67
CA THR A 68 6.97 -1.65 17.82
C THR A 68 7.34 -0.17 17.69
N GLN A 69 6.36 0.71 17.49
CA GLN A 69 6.57 2.15 17.42
C GLN A 69 7.10 2.73 18.74
N GLN A 70 6.56 2.29 19.88
CA GLN A 70 7.05 2.72 21.20
C GLN A 70 8.48 2.23 21.46
N GLN A 71 8.82 1.01 21.06
CA GLN A 71 10.18 0.47 21.17
C GLN A 71 11.17 1.24 20.28
N GLU A 72 10.76 1.59 19.06
CA GLU A 72 11.53 2.46 18.17
C GLU A 72 11.75 3.84 18.80
N GLN A 73 10.72 4.46 19.37
CA GLN A 73 10.83 5.75 20.06
C GLN A 73 11.79 5.69 21.26
N ILE A 74 11.75 4.60 22.05
CA ILE A 74 12.67 4.40 23.19
C ILE A 74 14.11 4.21 22.69
N ALA A 75 14.32 3.41 21.65
CA ALA A 75 15.65 3.14 21.09
C ALA A 75 16.29 4.37 20.43
N LEU A 76 15.49 5.32 19.96
CA LEU A 76 15.94 6.49 19.20
C LEU A 76 15.86 7.82 19.98
N SER A 77 15.45 7.77 21.25
CA SER A 77 15.41 8.91 22.16
C SER A 77 16.74 9.69 22.20
N GLY A 78 16.71 10.99 21.86
CA GLY A 78 17.82 11.93 22.08
C GLY A 78 18.24 12.75 20.85
N GLN A 79 18.03 12.23 19.64
CA GLN A 79 18.00 12.92 18.34
C GLN A 79 17.88 11.83 17.27
N ASN A 80 16.71 11.75 16.64
CA ASN A 80 16.35 10.67 15.74
C ASN A 80 17.10 10.76 14.40
N ALA A 81 18.31 10.20 14.31
CA ALA A 81 19.03 10.05 13.05
C ALA A 81 18.25 9.13 12.08
N GLU A 82 18.02 9.56 10.85
CA GLU A 82 17.29 8.82 9.82
C GLU A 82 17.95 7.47 9.52
N LEU A 83 19.28 7.38 9.63
CA LEU A 83 20.01 6.13 9.50
C LEU A 83 19.65 5.13 10.60
N ALA A 84 19.44 5.59 11.83
CA ALA A 84 19.09 4.74 12.96
C ALA A 84 17.67 4.17 12.83
N LYS A 85 16.70 4.99 12.40
CA LYS A 85 15.34 4.53 12.05
C LYS A 85 15.38 3.48 10.95
N THR A 86 16.12 3.76 9.89
CA THR A 86 16.19 2.88 8.72
C THR A 86 16.83 1.54 9.09
N LYS A 87 17.89 1.54 9.91
CA LYS A 87 18.49 0.31 10.45
C LYS A 87 17.50 -0.51 11.29
N TYR A 88 16.74 0.15 12.14
CA TYR A 88 15.70 -0.52 12.93
C TYR A 88 14.64 -1.14 12.03
N GLN A 89 14.09 -0.38 11.08
CA GLN A 89 13.06 -0.85 10.18
C GLN A 89 13.52 -2.00 9.26
N VAL A 90 14.80 -2.01 8.87
CA VAL A 90 15.40 -3.12 8.09
C VAL A 90 15.60 -4.38 8.93
N THR A 91 15.91 -4.26 10.23
CA THR A 91 16.27 -5.40 11.08
C THR A 91 15.13 -5.96 11.91
N GLN A 92 14.20 -5.11 12.34
CA GLN A 92 13.13 -5.44 13.29
C GLN A 92 11.74 -4.99 12.78
N GLY A 93 11.68 -4.23 11.69
CA GLY A 93 10.46 -3.65 11.16
C GLY A 93 10.04 -4.23 9.81
N GLU A 94 9.16 -3.49 9.13
CA GLU A 94 8.50 -3.96 7.91
C GLU A 94 9.44 -3.97 6.69
N LEU A 95 10.57 -3.25 6.73
CA LEU A 95 11.54 -3.20 5.61
C LEU A 95 12.44 -4.43 5.54
N GLY A 96 12.35 -5.36 6.49
CA GLY A 96 13.09 -6.62 6.46
C GLY A 96 12.79 -7.48 5.21
N ILE A 97 11.60 -7.32 4.62
CA ILE A 97 11.17 -8.05 3.42
C ILE A 97 11.80 -7.54 2.11
N LEU A 98 12.43 -6.37 2.13
CA LEU A 98 13.03 -5.79 0.93
C LEU A 98 14.23 -6.60 0.45
N SER A 99 14.58 -6.46 -0.83
CA SER A 99 15.84 -7.01 -1.35
C SER A 99 17.05 -6.33 -0.71
N GLU A 100 18.18 -7.02 -0.68
CA GLU A 100 19.43 -6.46 -0.14
C GLU A 100 19.89 -5.19 -0.87
N ALA A 101 19.62 -5.09 -2.17
CA ALA A 101 19.91 -3.89 -2.96
C ALA A 101 19.07 -2.69 -2.47
N GLN A 102 17.77 -2.89 -2.27
CA GLN A 102 16.86 -1.84 -1.76
C GLN A 102 17.20 -1.43 -0.32
N LYS A 103 17.54 -2.39 0.55
CA LYS A 103 18.01 -2.09 1.92
C LYS A 103 19.27 -1.24 1.91
N THR A 104 20.23 -1.59 1.05
CA THR A 104 21.51 -0.86 0.91
C THR A 104 21.27 0.56 0.42
N GLU A 105 20.39 0.75 -0.57
CA GLU A 105 20.03 2.07 -1.08
C GLU A 105 19.35 2.95 -0.01
N LEU A 106 18.38 2.39 0.73
CA LEU A 106 17.72 3.12 1.82
C LEU A 106 18.71 3.53 2.91
N LEU A 107 19.61 2.63 3.33
CA LEU A 107 20.64 2.96 4.32
C LEU A 107 21.58 4.06 3.84
N ARG A 108 21.97 4.04 2.56
CA ARG A 108 22.80 5.10 1.96
C ARG A 108 22.06 6.44 1.93
N ASN A 109 20.79 6.45 1.52
CA ASN A 109 19.98 7.66 1.47
C ASN A 109 19.78 8.27 2.84
N SER A 110 19.49 7.45 3.85
CA SER A 110 19.32 7.91 5.23
C SER A 110 20.60 8.49 5.83
N ALA A 111 21.77 7.91 5.53
CA ALA A 111 23.06 8.50 5.92
C ALA A 111 23.31 9.85 5.23
N ALA A 112 22.93 10.00 3.96
CA ALA A 112 23.05 11.27 3.24
C ALA A 112 22.11 12.35 3.81
N LEU A 113 20.88 11.98 4.17
CA LEU A 113 19.93 12.88 4.83
C LEU A 113 20.44 13.34 6.20
N ASP A 114 21.00 12.43 7.00
CA ASP A 114 21.61 12.78 8.28
C ASP A 114 22.73 13.81 8.11
N HIS A 115 23.59 13.61 7.10
CA HIS A 115 24.65 14.57 6.79
C HIS A 115 24.10 15.94 6.38
N LEU A 116 23.09 15.99 5.50
CA LEU A 116 22.46 17.25 5.08
C LEU A 116 21.83 17.99 6.26
N ASN A 117 21.11 17.27 7.12
CA ASN A 117 20.50 17.84 8.32
C ASN A 117 21.55 18.40 9.30
N ALA A 118 22.69 17.72 9.45
CA ALA A 118 23.80 18.21 10.27
C ALA A 118 24.39 19.50 9.70
N VAL A 119 24.61 19.57 8.39
CA VAL A 119 25.12 20.77 7.71
C VAL A 119 24.15 21.95 7.84
N GLU A 120 22.86 21.72 7.62
CA GLU A 120 21.79 22.72 7.81
C GLU A 120 21.81 23.27 9.24
N ARG A 121 21.90 22.37 10.24
CA ARG A 121 21.93 22.79 11.65
C ARG A 121 23.19 23.59 11.99
N LEU A 122 24.35 23.21 11.47
CA LEU A 122 25.58 23.98 11.63
C LEU A 122 25.47 25.36 10.98
N LYS A 123 24.85 25.46 9.80
CA LYS A 123 24.61 26.73 9.13
C LYS A 123 23.68 27.64 9.94
N SER A 124 22.61 27.08 10.51
CA SER A 124 21.69 27.82 11.39
C SER A 124 22.38 28.31 12.66
N LEU A 125 23.15 27.44 13.33
CA LEU A 125 23.93 27.82 14.51
C LEU A 125 24.97 28.91 14.20
N ASN A 126 25.69 28.80 13.08
CA ASN A 126 26.63 29.83 12.65
C ASN A 126 25.94 31.18 12.40
N LYS A 127 24.73 31.17 11.80
CA LYS A 127 23.96 32.39 11.59
C LYS A 127 23.53 33.01 12.93
N GLU A 128 23.02 32.20 13.84
CA GLU A 128 22.62 32.65 15.18
C GLU A 128 23.81 33.24 15.97
N LEU A 129 25.04 32.79 15.69
CA LEU A 129 26.26 33.30 16.33
C LEU A 129 26.81 34.57 15.68
N LEU A 130 26.71 34.71 14.35
CA LEU A 130 27.23 35.87 13.62
C LEU A 130 26.39 37.14 13.83
N GLU A 131 25.06 37.02 13.86
CA GLU A 131 24.17 38.19 13.93
C GLU A 131 24.39 39.05 15.19
N PRO A 132 24.60 38.47 16.39
CA PRO A 132 25.00 39.23 17.59
C PRO A 132 26.41 39.81 17.50
N GLU A 133 27.37 39.09 16.90
CA GLU A 133 28.77 39.52 16.79
C GLU A 133 28.90 40.75 15.88
N GLU A 134 28.21 40.75 14.73
CA GLU A 134 28.16 41.89 13.81
C GLU A 134 27.48 43.11 14.44
N ALA A 135 26.43 42.90 15.25
CA ALA A 135 25.75 43.96 15.98
C ALA A 135 26.65 44.63 17.03
N LEU A 136 27.50 43.85 17.71
CA LEU A 136 28.48 44.37 18.67
C LEU A 136 29.60 45.17 17.99
N LEU A 137 30.11 44.68 16.86
CA LEU A 137 31.15 45.37 16.09
C LEU A 137 30.68 46.73 15.55
N LYS A 138 29.43 46.82 15.07
CA LYS A 138 28.83 48.09 14.62
C LYS A 138 28.65 49.13 15.72
N TYR A 139 28.50 48.70 16.97
CA TYR A 139 28.31 49.60 18.10
C TYR A 139 29.64 50.21 18.60
N HIS A 140 30.78 49.69 18.16
CA HIS A 140 32.12 50.10 18.61
C HIS A 140 32.96 50.77 17.49
N SER A 141 32.39 50.93 16.29
CA SER A 141 32.94 51.65 15.14
C SER A 141 32.28 53.01 14.97
#